data_AF-A0A3N8I1K6-F1
#
_entry.id   AF-A0A3N8I1K6-F1
#
_cell.length_a   1.000
_cell.length_b   1.000
_cell.length_c   1.000
_cell.angle_alpha   90.00
_cell.angle_beta   90.00
_cell.angle_gamma   90.00
#
_symmetry.space_group_name_H-M   'P 1'
#
loop_
_entity.id
_entity.type
_entity.pdbx_description
1 polymer ?
#
loop_
_entity_poly.entity_id
_entity_poly.type
_entity_poly.pdbx_seq_one_letter_code
_entity_poly.pdbx_strand_id
1 'polypeptide(L)'
;MKIQSLVAAVLLGGMLASPAFAANSQQDKMKACNTQAAGKTGDERKAFMKDCLSAKPAKAMTQQEKMKACNTQATGKKGDDRKAFMKSCLSSQPAA
;
A
#
# COMPACT_ATOMS: atom_id res chain seq x y z
N MET A 1 32.28 -6.48 -53.12
CA MET A 1 31.61 -7.32 -52.09
C MET A 1 31.38 -6.42 -50.88
N LYS A 2 30.14 -5.97 -50.62
CA LYS A 2 29.22 -6.48 -49.55
C LYS A 2 29.83 -6.20 -48.16
N ILE A 3 29.32 -5.31 -47.29
CA ILE A 3 27.98 -5.21 -46.64
C ILE A 3 27.88 -3.77 -46.04
N GLN A 4 27.00 -2.83 -46.41
CA GLN A 4 25.55 -2.63 -46.16
C GLN A 4 25.07 -2.44 -44.70
N SER A 5 24.31 -1.35 -44.51
CA SER A 5 23.33 -1.00 -43.46
C SER A 5 23.85 -0.34 -42.17
N LEU A 6 23.70 0.99 -41.96
CA LEU A 6 22.49 1.81 -41.68
C LEU A 6 21.70 1.39 -40.43
N VAL A 7 21.74 2.21 -39.36
CA VAL A 7 20.63 2.64 -38.45
C VAL A 7 21.16 3.84 -37.62
N ALA A 8 20.78 5.08 -37.93
CA ALA A 8 19.77 5.91 -37.25
C ALA A 8 20.08 6.19 -35.76
N ALA A 9 20.53 7.39 -35.38
CA ALA A 9 19.80 8.66 -35.24
C ALA A 9 19.31 8.91 -33.79
N VAL A 10 19.54 10.16 -33.37
CA VAL A 10 18.94 10.92 -32.25
C VAL A 10 19.59 10.76 -30.87
N LEU A 11 20.48 11.72 -30.62
CA LEU A 11 20.88 12.23 -29.32
C LEU A 11 19.78 13.09 -28.67
N LEU A 12 19.81 13.10 -27.34
CA LEU A 12 19.26 14.08 -26.39
C LEU A 12 17.74 14.15 -26.17
N GLY A 13 17.35 13.78 -24.95
CA GLY A 13 16.05 14.07 -24.37
C GLY A 13 15.99 13.64 -22.91
N GLY A 14 16.92 14.14 -22.09
CA GLY A 14 16.81 14.01 -20.64
C GLY A 14 15.54 14.68 -20.16
N MET A 15 14.64 13.90 -19.56
CA MET A 15 13.55 14.44 -18.76
C MET A 15 13.85 14.13 -17.29
N LEU A 16 14.23 15.20 -16.60
CA LEU A 16 14.33 15.31 -15.15
C LEU A 16 12.97 15.11 -14.50
N ALA A 17 12.98 14.45 -13.33
CA ALA A 17 12.00 14.41 -12.23
C ALA A 17 11.76 12.94 -11.83
N SER A 18 11.92 12.46 -10.60
CA SER A 18 12.14 13.02 -9.27
C SER A 18 12.42 11.80 -8.35
N PRO A 19 12.95 11.97 -7.12
CA PRO A 19 13.27 10.84 -6.26
C PRO A 19 11.98 10.14 -5.81
N ALA A 20 11.66 8.98 -6.40
CA ALA A 20 10.54 8.16 -5.96
C ALA A 20 10.94 7.32 -4.73
N PHE A 21 11.41 7.97 -3.67
CA PHE A 21 11.35 7.42 -2.32
C PHE A 21 9.93 7.65 -1.77
N ALA A 22 8.95 7.05 -2.44
CA ALA A 22 7.62 6.78 -1.89
C ALA A 22 7.43 5.28 -2.09
N ALA A 23 7.84 4.52 -1.07
CA ALA A 23 7.77 3.07 -1.10
C ALA A 23 6.35 2.58 -1.42
N ASN A 24 6.22 1.95 -2.58
CA ASN A 24 5.69 0.60 -2.75
C ASN A 24 4.21 0.27 -2.44
N SER A 25 3.38 1.21 -1.95
CA SER A 25 1.99 0.86 -1.57
C SER A 25 1.12 0.30 -2.71
N GLN A 26 1.26 0.81 -3.93
CA GLN A 26 0.52 0.29 -5.09
C GLN A 26 1.11 -1.01 -5.67
N GLN A 27 2.44 -1.15 -5.65
CA GLN A 27 3.14 -2.35 -6.13
C GLN A 27 2.92 -3.54 -5.18
N ASP A 28 3.00 -3.32 -3.87
CA ASP A 28 2.71 -4.33 -2.85
C ASP A 28 1.25 -4.76 -2.89
N LYS A 29 0.34 -3.80 -3.03
CA LYS A 29 -1.09 -4.09 -3.21
C LYS A 29 -1.34 -4.94 -4.45
N MET A 30 -0.69 -4.63 -5.58
CA MET A 30 -0.84 -5.43 -6.79
C MET A 30 -0.31 -6.86 -6.64
N LYS A 31 0.81 -7.04 -5.94
CA LYS A 31 1.32 -8.39 -5.60
C LYS A 31 0.34 -9.14 -4.70
N ALA A 32 -0.12 -8.52 -3.63
CA ALA A 32 -1.10 -9.12 -2.72
C ALA A 32 -2.43 -9.48 -3.42
N CYS A 33 -2.93 -8.61 -4.30
CA CYS A 33 -4.12 -8.89 -5.11
C CYS A 33 -3.88 -10.06 -6.07
N ASN A 34 -2.70 -10.17 -6.69
CA ASN A 34 -2.39 -11.31 -7.55
C ASN A 34 -2.28 -12.63 -6.76
N THR A 35 -1.66 -12.60 -5.57
CA THR A 35 -1.61 -13.77 -4.69
C THR A 35 -3.00 -14.23 -4.26
N GLN A 36 -3.88 -13.30 -3.88
CA GLN A 36 -5.26 -13.62 -3.49
C GLN A 36 -6.15 -14.00 -4.68
N ALA A 37 -5.74 -13.67 -5.91
CA ALA A 37 -6.38 -14.11 -7.13
C ALA A 37 -5.96 -15.52 -7.56
N ALA A 38 -5.05 -16.18 -6.83
CA ALA A 38 -4.67 -17.56 -7.10
C ALA A 38 -5.91 -18.46 -7.12
N GLY A 39 -6.05 -19.26 -8.17
CA GLY A 39 -7.22 -20.13 -8.37
C GLY A 39 -8.42 -19.47 -9.05
N LYS A 40 -8.42 -18.15 -9.25
CA LYS A 40 -9.46 -17.46 -10.04
C LYS A 40 -9.04 -17.38 -11.52
N THR A 41 -9.96 -17.63 -12.44
CA THR A 41 -9.72 -17.56 -13.89
C THR A 41 -10.81 -16.75 -14.59
N GLY A 42 -10.56 -16.34 -15.83
CA GLY A 42 -11.54 -15.61 -16.64
C GLY A 42 -12.09 -14.34 -15.99
N ASP A 43 -13.40 -14.16 -16.08
CA ASP A 43 -14.10 -12.97 -15.57
C ASP A 43 -14.05 -12.85 -14.05
N GLU A 44 -14.03 -13.95 -13.30
CA GLU A 44 -13.90 -13.94 -11.84
C GLU A 44 -12.58 -13.32 -11.38
N ARG A 45 -11.47 -13.66 -12.05
CA ARG A 45 -10.17 -13.04 -11.75
C ARG A 45 -10.19 -11.55 -12.04
N LYS A 46 -10.82 -11.15 -13.15
CA LYS A 46 -10.88 -9.75 -13.58
C LYS A 46 -11.72 -8.90 -12.64
N ALA A 47 -12.89 -9.42 -12.22
CA ALA A 47 -13.74 -8.78 -11.22
C ALA A 47 -13.02 -8.66 -9.87
N PHE A 48 -12.42 -9.75 -9.40
CA PHE A 48 -11.64 -9.74 -8.15
C PHE A 48 -10.47 -8.76 -8.20
N MET A 49 -9.72 -8.72 -9.31
CA MET A 49 -8.59 -7.80 -9.46
C MET A 49 -9.06 -6.35 -9.48
N LYS A 50 -10.15 -6.05 -10.20
CA LYS A 50 -10.75 -4.72 -10.21
C LYS A 50 -11.16 -4.31 -8.81
N ASP A 51 -11.86 -5.17 -8.08
CA ASP A 51 -12.32 -4.85 -6.73
C ASP A 51 -11.16 -4.72 -5.75
N CYS A 52 -10.16 -5.60 -5.80
CA CYS A 52 -8.99 -5.55 -4.94
C CYS A 52 -8.12 -4.30 -5.19
N LEU A 53 -7.94 -3.91 -6.46
CA LEU A 53 -7.16 -2.72 -6.82
C LEU A 53 -7.95 -1.42 -6.62
N SER A 54 -9.28 -1.45 -6.78
CA SER A 54 -10.17 -0.31 -6.58
C SER A 54 -10.55 -0.11 -5.11
N ALA A 55 -10.44 -1.15 -4.28
CA ALA A 55 -10.58 -1.05 -2.83
C ALA A 55 -9.53 -0.06 -2.37
N LYS A 56 -9.94 1.13 -1.93
CA LYS A 56 -9.02 2.10 -1.32
C LYS A 56 -8.22 1.36 -0.24
N PRO A 57 -6.90 1.62 -0.08
CA PRO A 57 -6.17 1.07 1.06
C PRO A 57 -7.06 1.26 2.28
N ALA A 58 -7.36 0.15 2.98
CA ALA A 58 -8.26 0.15 4.13
C ALA A 58 -7.86 1.36 4.96
N LYS A 59 -8.76 2.35 5.03
CA LYS A 59 -8.41 3.73 5.40
C LYS A 59 -7.54 3.61 6.65
N ALA A 60 -6.23 3.85 6.50
CA ALA A 60 -5.31 3.67 7.61
C ALA A 60 -5.92 4.50 8.74
N MET A 61 -6.30 3.85 9.84
CA MET A 61 -7.03 4.54 10.89
C MET A 61 -6.21 5.77 11.24
N THR A 62 -6.82 6.94 11.08
CA THR A 62 -6.13 8.17 11.42
C THR A 62 -5.71 8.08 12.88
N GLN A 63 -4.63 8.75 13.25
CA GLN A 63 -4.19 8.79 14.64
C GLN A 63 -5.33 9.21 15.59
N GLN A 64 -6.27 10.03 15.10
CA GLN A 64 -7.47 10.46 15.82
C GLN A 64 -8.51 9.34 15.98
N GLU A 65 -8.84 8.59 14.93
CA GLU A 65 -9.73 7.43 15.01
C GLU A 65 -9.16 6.34 15.91
N LYS A 66 -7.85 6.11 15.80
CA LYS A 66 -7.11 5.18 16.66
C LYS A 66 -7.16 5.60 18.12
N MET A 67 -6.94 6.88 18.43
CA MET A 67 -7.05 7.39 19.80
C MET A 67 -8.45 7.24 20.37
N LYS A 68 -9.50 7.47 19.57
CA LYS A 68 -10.89 7.23 19.98
C LYS A 68 -11.12 5.75 20.29
N ALA A 69 -10.71 4.85 19.39
CA ALA A 69 -10.83 3.41 19.59
C ALA A 69 -10.07 2.92 20.84
N CYS A 70 -8.85 3.41 21.07
CA CYS A 70 -8.08 3.09 22.27
C CYS A 70 -8.75 3.62 23.54
N ASN A 71 -9.36 4.81 23.52
CA ASN A 71 -10.10 5.32 24.67
C ASN A 71 -11.36 4.50 24.97
N THR A 72 -12.11 4.09 23.95
CA THR A 72 -13.28 3.21 24.12
C THR A 72 -12.87 1.86 24.72
N GLN A 73 -11.78 1.26 24.24
CA GLN A 73 -11.29 -0.03 24.76
C GLN A 73 -10.63 0.06 26.14
N ALA A 74 -10.22 1.27 26.57
CA ALA A 74 -9.72 1.50 27.91
C ALA A 74 -10.83 1.70 28.96
N THR A 75 -12.10 1.59 28.57
CA THR A 75 -13.23 1.64 29.51
C THR A 75 -13.06 0.59 30.60
N GLY A 76 -13.24 0.99 31.86
CA GLY A 76 -13.04 0.12 33.01
C GLY A 76 -11.59 -0.01 33.50
N LYS A 77 -10.59 0.47 32.73
CA LYS A 77 -9.18 0.53 33.17
C LYS A 77 -8.91 1.85 33.91
N LYS A 78 -8.17 1.80 35.02
CA LYS A 78 -7.81 2.95 35.85
C LYS A 78 -6.33 2.92 36.22
N GLY A 79 -5.78 4.06 36.62
CA GLY A 79 -4.39 4.15 37.08
C GLY A 79 -3.39 3.68 36.02
N ASP A 80 -2.43 2.88 36.47
CA ASP A 80 -1.32 2.41 35.62
C ASP A 80 -1.77 1.44 34.52
N ASP A 81 -2.82 0.64 34.77
CA ASP A 81 -3.38 -0.28 33.77
C ASP A 81 -3.90 0.45 32.54
N ARG A 82 -4.55 1.61 32.74
CA ARG A 82 -5.02 2.44 31.63
C ARG A 82 -3.85 3.02 30.85
N LYS A 83 -2.80 3.49 31.53
CA LYS A 83 -1.61 4.08 30.90
C LYS A 83 -0.86 3.03 30.07
N ALA A 84 -0.64 1.85 30.63
CA ALA A 84 0.03 0.74 29.93
C ALA A 84 -0.75 0.31 28.69
N PHE A 85 -2.08 0.13 28.83
CA PHE A 85 -2.96 -0.18 27.71
C PHE A 85 -2.93 0.91 26.63
N MET A 86 -3.02 2.19 27.02
CA MET A 86 -3.04 3.29 26.06
C MET A 86 -1.71 3.39 25.31
N LYS A 87 -0.57 3.21 26.00
CA LYS A 87 0.76 3.19 25.38
C LYS A 87 0.86 2.06 24.36
N SER A 88 0.47 0.85 24.73
CA SER A 88 0.46 -0.31 23.83
C SER A 88 -0.45 -0.07 22.63
N CYS A 89 -1.71 0.31 22.86
CA CYS A 89 -2.70 0.55 21.81
C CYS A 89 -2.24 1.64 20.82
N LEU A 90 -1.68 2.75 21.31
CA LEU A 90 -1.22 3.85 20.46
C LEU A 90 0.13 3.56 19.79
N SER A 91 0.95 2.66 20.31
CA SER A 91 2.25 2.28 19.74
C SER A 91 2.17 1.34 18.53
N SER A 92 1.09 0.56 18.36
CA SER A 92 0.92 -0.29 17.17
C SER A 92 0.69 0.54 15.91
N GLN A 93 1.74 0.94 15.19
CA GLN A 93 1.60 1.74 13.95
C GLN A 93 0.52 1.15 13.03
N PRO A 94 -0.35 1.97 12.42
CA PRO A 94 -1.11 1.49 11.28
C PRO A 94 -0.08 1.06 10.22
N ALA A 95 -0.19 -0.18 9.74
CA ALA A 95 0.60 -0.63 8.61
C ALA A 95 0.40 0.38 7.47
N ALA A 96 1.51 0.98 7.04
CA ALA A 96 1.56 1.91 5.92
C ALA A 96 1.26 1.18 4.60
#